data_AF-F7NNU2-F1
#
_entry.id   AF-F7NNU2-F1
#
_cell.length_a   1.000
_cell.length_b   1.000
_cell.length_c   1.000
_cell.angle_alpha   90.00
_cell.angle_beta   90.00
_cell.angle_gamma   90.00
#
_symmetry.space_group_name_H-M   'P 1'
#
loop_
_entity.id
_entity.type
_entity.pdbx_description
1 polymer ?
#
loop_
_entity_poly.entity_id
_entity_poly.type
_entity_poly.pdbx_seq_one_letter_code
_entity_poly.pdbx_strand_id
1 'polypeptide(L)'
;MIISGKQVQDVLKVYTEQTSGKTKSPGRSNPVSGKRDEVVLSSKAHEFGSVLQALQALPEVRPERVKEISAKIADGKYQVSAEQIADKMIGRSIIDRIV
;
A
#
# COMPACT_ATOMS: atom_id res chain seq x y z
N MET A 1 -52.39 9.99 15.39
CA MET A 1 -51.52 11.18 15.44
C MET A 1 -50.09 10.68 15.50
N ILE A 2 -49.30 10.83 14.43
CA ILE A 2 -47.93 10.29 14.35
C ILE A 2 -46.99 11.49 14.24
N ILE A 3 -46.25 11.77 15.32
CA ILE A 3 -45.20 12.79 15.32
C ILE A 3 -43.96 12.14 14.68
N SER A 4 -43.43 12.75 13.63
CA SER A 4 -42.28 12.22 12.90
C SER A 4 -40.98 12.55 13.62
N GLY A 5 -40.06 11.58 13.75
CA GLY A 5 -38.77 11.78 14.42
C GLY A 5 -37.91 12.92 13.83
N LYS A 6 -38.13 13.27 12.56
CA LYS A 6 -37.48 14.42 11.91
C LYS A 6 -37.92 15.75 12.51
N GLN A 7 -39.20 15.88 12.86
CA GLN A 7 -39.73 17.10 13.48
C GLN A 7 -39.09 17.34 14.85
N VAL A 8 -38.80 16.27 15.60
CA VAL A 8 -38.13 16.35 16.91
C VAL A 8 -36.67 16.80 16.79
N GLN A 9 -35.97 16.37 15.72
CA GLN A 9 -34.57 16.73 15.48
C GLN A 9 -34.41 18.20 15.10
N ASP A 10 -35.34 18.76 14.33
CA ASP A 10 -35.33 20.17 13.97
C ASP A 10 -35.54 21.07 15.19
N VAL A 11 -36.43 20.71 16.12
CA VAL A 11 -36.62 21.48 17.36
C VAL A 11 -35.38 21.40 18.27
N LEU A 12 -34.73 20.22 18.32
CA LEU A 12 -33.51 20.04 19.11
C LEU A 12 -32.38 20.94 18.60
N LYS A 13 -32.24 21.06 17.27
CA LYS A 13 -31.22 21.90 16.63
C LYS A 13 -31.40 23.38 16.97
N VAL A 14 -32.63 23.88 16.86
CA VAL A 14 -32.96 25.28 17.22
C VAL A 14 -32.67 25.55 18.71
N TYR A 15 -32.97 24.60 19.59
CA TYR A 15 -32.69 24.75 21.02
C TYR A 15 -31.19 24.79 21.34
N THR A 16 -30.37 24.00 20.64
CA THR A 16 -28.90 24.00 20.80
C THR A 16 -28.22 25.23 20.19
N GLU A 17 -28.77 25.79 19.11
CA GLU A 17 -28.27 27.03 18.50
C GLU A 17 -28.63 28.26 19.35
N GLN A 18 -29.80 28.27 20.01
CA GLN A 18 -30.18 29.35 20.93
C GLN A 18 -29.38 29.35 22.26
N THR A 19 -28.84 28.21 22.70
CA THR A 19 -28.12 28.09 23.98
C THR A 19 -26.60 28.23 23.87
N SER A 20 -26.03 28.25 22.66
CA SER A 20 -24.57 28.39 22.44
C SER A 20 -24.07 29.84 22.30
N GLY A 21 -24.97 30.82 22.43
CA GLY A 21 -24.63 32.25 22.48
C GLY A 21 -24.26 32.73 23.90
N LYS A 22 -23.05 32.42 24.37
CA LYS A 22 -22.21 33.21 25.32
C LYS A 22 -21.28 32.29 26.15
N THR A 23 -20.06 32.07 25.67
CA THR A 23 -18.87 31.96 26.54
C THR A 23 -17.65 32.47 25.77
N LYS A 24 -17.19 33.69 26.13
CA LYS A 24 -15.85 34.18 25.81
C LYS A 24 -14.86 33.52 26.79
N SER A 25 -13.85 32.83 26.27
CA SER A 25 -12.59 32.49 26.97
C SER A 25 -11.52 32.10 25.93
N PRO A 26 -10.22 32.17 26.23
CA PRO A 26 -9.28 33.06 25.57
C PRO A 26 -8.41 32.33 24.54
N GLY A 27 -7.85 33.08 23.59
CA GLY A 27 -6.62 32.70 22.91
C GLY A 27 -6.65 31.38 22.13
N ARG A 28 -7.65 31.16 21.27
CA ARG A 28 -7.47 30.23 20.15
C ARG A 28 -6.78 31.01 19.05
N SER A 29 -5.45 30.90 18.98
CA SER A 29 -4.71 31.30 17.80
C SER A 29 -5.43 30.68 16.60
N ASN A 30 -5.91 31.52 15.68
CA ASN A 30 -6.30 31.07 14.37
C ASN A 30 -5.15 30.19 13.87
N PRO A 31 -5.34 28.90 13.57
CA PRO A 31 -4.39 28.25 12.69
C PRO A 31 -4.51 29.05 11.40
N VAL A 32 -3.48 29.84 11.11
CA VAL A 32 -3.31 30.48 9.81
C VAL A 32 -3.59 29.37 8.81
N SER A 33 -4.69 29.51 8.06
CA SER A 33 -5.01 28.65 6.94
C SER A 33 -4.06 29.05 5.80
N GLY A 34 -2.76 28.95 6.08
CA GLY A 34 -1.74 28.86 5.07
C GLY A 34 -1.85 27.45 4.52
N LYS A 35 -1.77 27.32 3.20
CA LYS A 35 -1.61 26.02 2.55
C LYS A 35 -0.54 25.25 3.35
N ARG A 36 -0.94 24.15 3.99
CA ARG A 36 0.02 23.21 4.56
C ARG A 36 0.88 22.75 3.40
N ASP A 37 2.19 22.66 3.61
CA ASP A 37 3.08 22.11 2.60
C ASP A 37 2.54 20.75 2.15
N GLU A 38 2.15 20.67 0.88
CA GLU A 38 1.53 19.50 0.29
C GLU A 38 2.59 18.78 -0.54
N VAL A 39 2.85 17.52 -0.20
CA VAL A 39 3.73 16.65 -0.98
C VAL A 39 2.89 15.98 -2.06
N VAL A 40 2.93 16.52 -3.27
CA VAL A 40 2.31 15.90 -4.44
C VAL A 40 3.34 14.98 -5.09
N LEU A 41 3.16 13.67 -4.92
CA LEU A 41 3.99 12.67 -5.60
C LEU A 41 3.62 12.60 -7.08
N SER A 42 4.61 12.36 -7.93
CA SER A 42 4.35 12.10 -9.35
C SER A 42 3.61 10.77 -9.52
N SER A 43 2.86 10.63 -10.61
CA SER A 43 2.20 9.36 -10.97
C SER A 43 3.19 8.19 -10.97
N LYS A 44 4.40 8.41 -11.52
CA LYS A 44 5.47 7.42 -11.56
C LYS A 44 5.96 7.01 -10.17
N ALA A 45 6.01 7.93 -9.21
CA ALA A 45 6.39 7.61 -7.83
C ALA A 45 5.34 6.72 -7.14
N HIS A 46 4.05 6.97 -7.39
CA HIS A 46 2.97 6.12 -6.91
C HIS A 46 3.04 4.70 -7.52
N GLU A 47 3.22 4.60 -8.84
CA GLU A 47 3.39 3.32 -9.52
C GLU A 47 4.58 2.54 -8.97
N PHE A 48 5.74 3.18 -8.84
CA PHE A 48 6.93 2.55 -8.26
C PHE A 48 6.70 2.06 -6.83
N GLY A 49 6.05 2.87 -5.97
CA GLY A 49 5.72 2.48 -4.60
C GLY A 49 4.82 1.23 -4.56
N SER A 50 3.82 1.16 -5.44
CA SER A 50 2.93 -0.01 -5.53
C SER A 50 3.66 -1.28 -5.95
N VAL A 51 4.59 -1.18 -6.92
CA VAL A 51 5.40 -2.30 -7.40
C VAL A 51 6.38 -2.73 -6.32
N LEU A 52 7.03 -1.79 -5.63
CA LEU A 52 7.96 -2.09 -4.54
C LEU A 52 7.25 -2.80 -3.39
N GLN A 53 6.06 -2.34 -3.00
CA GLN A 53 5.26 -2.98 -1.97
C GLN A 53 4.83 -4.40 -2.38
N ALA A 54 4.43 -4.59 -3.64
CA ALA A 54 4.10 -5.91 -4.17
C ALA A 54 5.33 -6.85 -4.15
N LEU A 55 6.51 -6.35 -4.54
CA LEU A 55 7.77 -7.11 -4.49
C LEU A 55 8.16 -7.52 -3.07
N GLN A 56 8.00 -6.62 -2.10
CA GLN A 56 8.30 -6.91 -0.68
C GLN A 56 7.31 -7.91 -0.06
N ALA A 57 6.08 -7.94 -0.54
CA ALA A 57 5.07 -8.90 -0.10
C ALA A 57 5.25 -10.29 -0.71
N LEU A 58 6.13 -10.46 -1.70
CA LEU A 58 6.39 -11.77 -2.29
C LEU A 58 7.09 -12.68 -1.27
N PRO A 59 6.73 -13.97 -1.24
CA PRO A 59 7.40 -14.92 -0.36
C PRO A 59 8.84 -15.11 -0.83
N GLU A 60 9.77 -15.18 0.14
CA GLU A 60 11.19 -15.43 -0.11
C GLU A 60 11.41 -16.74 -0.89
N VAL A 61 10.61 -17.76 -0.57
CA VAL A 61 10.62 -19.06 -1.24
C VAL A 61 9.31 -19.28 -1.97
N ARG A 62 9.38 -19.78 -3.20
CA ARG A 62 8.22 -20.21 -3.98
C ARG A 62 8.00 -21.72 -3.81
N PRO A 63 7.20 -22.17 -2.82
CA PRO A 63 7.13 -23.58 -2.43
C PRO A 63 6.65 -24.48 -3.58
N GLU A 64 5.68 -24.02 -4.37
CA GLU A 64 5.16 -24.78 -5.52
C GLU A 64 6.25 -25.07 -6.55
N ARG A 65 7.12 -24.09 -6.84
CA ARG A 65 8.22 -24.25 -7.79
C ARG A 65 9.27 -25.23 -7.28
N VAL A 66 9.59 -25.16 -5.99
CA VAL A 66 10.51 -26.10 -5.34
C VAL A 66 9.96 -27.51 -5.42
N LYS A 67 8.69 -27.70 -5.03
CA LYS A 67 8.01 -29.00 -5.07
C LYS A 67 7.99 -29.59 -6.48
N GLU A 68 7.65 -28.80 -7.49
CA GLU A 68 7.64 -29.21 -8.90
C GLU A 68 9.02 -29.69 -9.36
N ILE A 69 10.08 -28.94 -9.08
CA ILE A 69 11.44 -29.28 -9.48
C ILE A 69 11.92 -30.52 -8.72
N SER A 70 11.71 -30.58 -7.40
CA SER A 70 12.09 -31.74 -6.58
C SER A 70 11.42 -33.03 -7.05
N ALA A 71 10.14 -32.97 -7.43
CA ALA A 71 9.43 -34.12 -8.01
C ALA A 71 10.05 -34.55 -9.35
N LYS A 72 10.35 -33.60 -10.25
CA LYS A 72 11.03 -33.90 -11.52
C LYS A 72 12.39 -34.56 -11.33
N ILE A 73 13.14 -34.15 -10.30
CA ILE A 73 14.43 -34.74 -9.95
C ILE A 73 14.24 -36.17 -9.43
N ALA A 74 13.29 -36.38 -8.51
CA ALA A 74 13.00 -37.71 -7.95
C ALA A 74 12.53 -38.70 -9.02
N ASP A 75 11.73 -38.25 -9.98
CA ASP A 75 11.26 -39.04 -11.12
C ASP A 75 12.33 -39.29 -12.20
N GLY A 76 13.54 -38.72 -12.06
CA GLY A 76 14.60 -38.80 -13.06
C GLY A 76 14.30 -38.03 -14.37
N LYS A 77 13.28 -37.18 -14.37
CA LYS A 77 12.82 -36.39 -15.54
C LYS A 77 13.40 -34.98 -15.58
N TYR A 78 14.23 -34.62 -14.61
CA TYR A 78 14.92 -33.34 -14.61
C TYR A 78 16.10 -33.41 -15.57
N GLN A 79 15.88 -32.93 -16.80
CA GLN A 79 16.89 -32.93 -17.85
C GLN A 79 17.19 -31.49 -18.27
N VAL A 80 18.45 -31.09 -18.09
CA VAL A 80 18.97 -29.77 -18.45
C VAL A 80 20.00 -29.98 -19.54
N SER A 81 19.92 -29.19 -20.60
CA SER A 81 20.90 -29.25 -21.69
C SER A 81 22.25 -28.67 -21.27
N ALA A 82 23.33 -29.14 -21.88
CA ALA A 82 24.67 -28.59 -21.64
C ALA A 82 24.75 -27.10 -22.00
N GLU A 83 24.03 -26.66 -23.04
CA GLU A 83 23.91 -25.26 -23.44
C GLU A 83 23.31 -24.40 -22.32
N GLN A 84 22.18 -24.82 -21.75
CA GLN A 84 21.56 -24.11 -20.61
C GLN A 84 22.48 -24.01 -19.40
N ILE A 85 23.33 -25.01 -19.15
CA ILE A 85 24.32 -24.98 -18.07
C ILE A 85 25.40 -23.94 -18.39
N ALA A 86 25.95 -23.98 -19.60
CA ALA A 86 26.99 -23.05 -20.05
C ALA A 86 26.51 -21.58 -20.01
N ASP A 87 25.29 -21.32 -20.48
CA ASP A 87 24.67 -19.99 -20.43
C ASP A 87 24.58 -19.45 -19.00
N LYS A 88 24.20 -20.30 -18.04
CA LYS A 88 24.12 -19.90 -16.63
C LYS A 88 25.49 -19.66 -16.02
N MET A 89 26.50 -20.47 -16.38
CA MET A 89 27.88 -20.28 -15.91
C MET A 89 28.48 -18.96 -16.44
N ILE A 90 28.38 -18.72 -17.75
CA ILE A 90 28.92 -17.51 -18.39
C ILE A 90 28.17 -16.28 -17.90
N GLY A 91 26.83 -16.32 -17.92
CA GLY A 91 26.00 -15.21 -17.47
C GLY A 91 26.31 -14.83 -16.02
N ARG A 92 26.51 -15.82 -15.13
CA ARG A 92 26.91 -15.55 -13.75
C ARG A 92 28.30 -14.93 -13.65
N SER A 93 29.27 -15.46 -14.39
CA SER A 93 30.65 -14.96 -14.38
C SER A 93 30.77 -13.51 -14.85
N ILE A 94 29.95 -13.09 -15.81
CA ILE A 94 29.92 -11.71 -16.30
C ILE A 94 29.37 -10.77 -15.21
N ILE A 95 28.26 -11.14 -14.55
CA ILE A 95 27.67 -10.34 -13.48
C ILE A 95 28.67 -10.16 -12.33
N ASP A 96 29.32 -11.23 -11.90
CA ASP A 96 30.29 -11.20 -10.79
C ASP A 96 31.54 -10.33 -11.07
N ARG A 97 31.81 -9.98 -12.33
CA ARG A 97 32.90 -9.06 -12.70
C ARG A 97 32.48 -7.60 -12.82
N ILE A 98 31.19 -7.35 -13.02
CA ILE A 98 30.64 -6.00 -13.22
C ILE A 98 30.21 -5.37 -11.89
N VAL A 99 29.81 -6.20 -10.92
CA VAL A 99 29.44 -5.78 -9.57
C VAL A 99 30.67 -5.62 -8.68
#